data_AF-A0A4P5SIX9-F1
#
_entry.id   AF-A0A4P5SIX9-F1
#
_cell.length_a   1.000
_cell.length_b   1.000
_cell.length_c   1.000
_cell.angle_alpha   90.00
_cell.angle_beta   90.00
_cell.angle_gamma   90.00
#
_symmetry.space_group_name_H-M   'P 1'
#
loop_
_entity.id
_entity.type
_entity.pdbx_description
1 polymer ?
#
loop_
_entity_poly.entity_id
_entity_poly.type
_entity_poly.pdbx_seq_one_letter_code
_entity_poly.pdbx_strand_id
1 'polypeptide(L)'
;MSDSSARPVSPSARGESASVGDLVDLLKDYAKQETLGPLRGAGRWLTMGAGGAICLGLGLIVFLLGVLRVLQTELHAFDGAWSWAPYLIVFILCLGLSFVSWSRVKKATLGKEPT
;
A
#
# COMPACT_ATOMS: atom_id res chain seq x y z
N MET A 1 6.37 17.06 78.06
CA MET A 1 7.78 17.48 77.93
C MET A 1 8.42 16.55 76.92
N SER A 2 9.03 17.10 75.85
CA SER A 2 9.90 16.48 74.82
C SER A 2 9.32 15.31 74.00
N ASP A 3 9.38 15.25 72.66
CA ASP A 3 10.21 16.02 71.75
C ASP A 3 9.66 15.99 70.32
N SER A 4 9.96 17.08 69.63
CA SER A 4 9.75 17.28 68.20
C SER A 4 10.79 16.48 67.43
N SER A 5 10.39 15.73 66.42
CA SER A 5 11.28 15.25 65.36
C SER A 5 10.52 15.20 64.04
N ALA A 6 10.04 16.36 63.62
CA ALA A 6 9.69 16.61 62.24
C ALA A 6 10.98 16.58 61.42
N ARG A 7 11.23 15.47 60.72
CA ARG A 7 12.23 15.44 59.66
C ARG A 7 11.79 16.43 58.57
N PRO A 8 12.64 17.37 58.13
CA PRO A 8 12.35 18.10 56.92
C PRO A 8 12.42 17.10 55.76
N VAL A 9 11.25 16.72 55.23
CA VAL A 9 11.18 16.08 53.92
C VAL A 9 11.63 17.17 52.96
N SER A 10 12.92 17.17 52.62
CA SER A 10 13.44 18.04 51.58
C SER A 10 12.62 17.76 50.33
N PRO A 11 11.91 18.75 49.76
CA PRO A 11 11.35 18.58 48.44
C PRO A 11 12.57 18.39 47.55
N SER A 12 12.78 17.16 47.08
CA SER A 12 13.75 16.87 46.04
C SER A 12 13.43 17.81 44.89
N ALA A 13 14.24 18.85 44.75
CA ALA A 13 14.29 19.78 43.63
C ALA A 13 14.73 19.01 42.36
N ARG A 14 13.86 18.10 41.92
CA ARG A 14 13.92 17.38 40.65
C ARG A 14 12.68 17.73 39.83
N GLY A 15 12.30 19.01 39.89
CA GLY A 15 11.10 19.54 39.26
C GLY A 15 11.36 20.52 38.12
N GLU A 16 12.62 20.91 37.84
CA GLU A 16 12.86 22.08 36.96
C GLU A 16 13.63 21.75 35.67
N SER A 17 13.88 20.48 35.41
CA SER A 17 14.29 20.00 34.10
C SER A 17 13.72 18.62 33.82
N ALA A 18 12.39 18.47 33.94
CA ALA A 18 11.70 17.63 32.96
C ALA A 18 11.97 18.32 31.62
N SER A 19 13.11 17.97 31.05
CA SER A 19 13.83 18.79 30.09
C SER A 19 12.99 18.78 28.83
N VAL A 20 12.99 19.87 28.08
CA VAL A 20 12.37 19.89 26.74
C VAL A 20 12.84 18.69 25.90
N GLY A 21 14.06 18.19 26.16
CA GLY A 21 14.57 16.93 25.61
C GLY A 21 13.75 15.68 25.96
N ASP A 22 13.32 15.52 27.22
CA ASP A 22 12.52 14.38 27.65
C ASP A 22 11.13 14.38 26.98
N LEU A 23 10.54 15.56 26.77
CA LEU A 23 9.26 15.71 26.05
C LEU A 23 9.40 15.43 24.55
N VAL A 24 10.51 15.88 23.96
CA VAL A 24 10.84 15.63 22.54
C VAL A 24 11.10 14.13 22.32
N ASP A 25 11.80 13.46 23.22
CA ASP A 25 12.04 12.02 23.14
C ASP A 25 10.72 11.24 23.32
N LEU A 26 9.83 11.66 24.22
CA LEU A 26 8.50 11.06 24.36
C LEU A 26 7.65 11.22 23.09
N LEU A 27 7.68 12.40 22.47
CA LEU A 27 6.99 12.69 21.20
C LEU A 27 7.55 11.85 20.05
N LYS A 28 8.87 11.69 20.00
CA LYS A 28 9.58 10.91 18.99
C LYS A 28 9.27 9.43 19.12
N ASP A 29 9.22 8.92 20.35
CA ASP A 29 8.84 7.54 20.63
C ASP A 29 7.37 7.28 20.34
N TYR A 30 6.48 8.21 20.69
CA TYR A 30 5.06 8.13 20.34
C TYR A 30 4.83 8.17 18.82
N ALA A 31 5.47 9.08 18.10
CA ALA A 31 5.41 9.14 16.64
C ALA A 31 5.92 7.85 16.00
N LYS A 32 6.98 7.23 16.55
CA LYS A 32 7.43 5.90 16.12
C LYS A 32 6.42 4.81 16.46
N GLN A 33 5.77 4.85 17.61
CA GLN A 33 4.82 3.82 18.04
C GLN A 33 3.54 3.85 17.20
N GLU A 34 3.02 5.06 16.97
CA GLU A 34 1.85 5.34 16.14
C GLU A 34 2.11 5.06 14.65
N THR A 35 3.36 5.14 14.17
CA THR A 35 3.68 4.85 12.76
C THR A 35 4.08 3.40 12.52
N LEU A 36 4.84 2.78 13.43
CA LEU A 36 5.34 1.41 13.25
C LEU A 36 4.27 0.34 13.47
N GLY A 37 3.29 0.59 14.35
CA GLY A 37 2.13 -0.27 14.54
C GLY A 37 1.33 -0.51 13.25
N PRO A 38 0.83 0.54 12.59
CA PRO A 38 0.09 0.42 11.34
C PRO A 38 0.98 0.01 10.16
N LEU A 39 2.27 0.40 10.11
CA LEU A 39 3.16 0.05 9.01
C LEU A 39 3.49 -1.46 8.96
N ARG A 40 3.69 -2.10 10.13
CA ARG A 40 3.85 -3.56 10.19
C ARG A 40 2.59 -4.31 9.78
N GLY A 41 1.41 -3.78 10.12
CA GLY A 41 0.13 -4.30 9.65
C GLY A 41 -0.02 -4.17 8.13
N ALA A 42 0.20 -2.98 7.60
CA ALA A 42 0.11 -2.68 6.17
C ALA A 42 1.11 -3.47 5.32
N GLY A 43 2.31 -3.75 5.85
CA GLY A 43 3.34 -4.53 5.16
C GLY A 43 2.85 -5.93 4.74
N ARG A 44 2.08 -6.62 5.59
CA ARG A 44 1.53 -7.95 5.25
C ARG A 44 0.55 -7.86 4.08
N TRP A 45 -0.39 -6.92 4.13
CA TRP A 45 -1.38 -6.70 3.06
C TRP A 45 -0.72 -6.24 1.76
N LEU A 46 0.31 -5.39 1.86
CA LEU A 46 1.06 -4.91 0.72
C LEU A 46 1.82 -6.05 0.03
N THR A 47 2.43 -6.97 0.78
CA THR A 47 3.11 -8.14 0.18
C THR A 47 2.13 -9.09 -0.51
N MET A 48 0.93 -9.31 0.06
CA MET A 48 -0.12 -10.09 -0.59
C MET A 48 -0.64 -9.39 -1.87
N GLY A 49 -0.81 -8.07 -1.81
CA GLY A 49 -1.19 -7.26 -2.96
C GLY A 49 -0.11 -7.26 -4.06
N ALA A 50 1.16 -7.13 -3.69
CA ALA A 50 2.28 -7.19 -4.62
C ALA A 50 2.41 -8.57 -5.27
N GLY A 51 2.29 -9.65 -4.50
CA GLY A 51 2.27 -11.01 -5.03
C GLY A 51 1.13 -11.24 -6.02
N GLY A 52 -0.07 -10.77 -5.66
CA GLY A 52 -1.24 -10.81 -6.55
C GLY A 52 -1.04 -9.99 -7.83
N ALA A 53 -0.46 -8.79 -7.73
CA ALA A 53 -0.17 -7.93 -8.87
C ALA A 53 0.86 -8.56 -9.82
N ILE A 54 1.92 -9.18 -9.28
CA ILE A 54 2.91 -9.89 -10.08
C ILE A 54 2.26 -11.08 -10.81
N CYS A 55 1.49 -11.90 -10.08
CA CYS A 55 0.80 -13.06 -10.65
C CYS A 55 -0.17 -12.63 -11.77
N LEU A 56 -0.98 -11.60 -11.53
CA LEU A 56 -1.89 -11.04 -12.54
C LEU A 56 -1.16 -10.43 -13.72
N GLY A 57 -0.05 -9.70 -13.49
CA GLY A 57 0.75 -9.11 -14.57
C GLY A 57 1.36 -10.19 -15.46
N LEU A 58 1.95 -11.23 -14.88
CA LEU A 58 2.49 -12.36 -15.62
C LEU A 58 1.40 -13.12 -16.38
N GLY A 59 0.28 -13.41 -15.73
CA GLY A 59 -0.87 -14.06 -16.36
C GLY A 59 -1.40 -13.26 -17.54
N LEU A 60 -1.47 -11.92 -17.41
CA LEU A 60 -1.89 -11.03 -18.47
C LEU A 60 -0.94 -11.08 -19.67
N ILE A 61 0.37 -11.04 -19.44
CA ILE A 61 1.37 -11.13 -20.53
C ILE A 61 1.22 -12.45 -21.29
N VAL A 62 1.19 -13.58 -20.57
CA VAL A 62 1.05 -14.91 -21.19
C VAL A 62 -0.28 -15.03 -21.94
N PHE A 63 -1.36 -14.48 -21.36
CA PHE A 63 -2.67 -14.46 -22.00
C PHE A 63 -2.66 -13.66 -23.31
N LEU A 64 -2.11 -12.45 -23.32
CA LEU A 64 -2.01 -11.62 -24.54
C LEU A 64 -1.17 -12.32 -25.62
N LEU A 65 -0.04 -12.93 -25.23
CA LEU A 65 0.78 -13.70 -26.15
C LEU A 65 0.04 -14.92 -26.70
N GLY A 66 -0.74 -15.61 -25.86
CA GLY A 66 -1.58 -16.73 -26.29
C GLY A 66 -2.64 -16.31 -27.31
N VAL A 67 -3.35 -15.21 -27.05
CA VAL A 67 -4.34 -14.65 -28.00
C VAL A 67 -3.66 -14.25 -29.30
N LEU A 68 -2.54 -13.51 -29.23
CA LEU A 68 -1.77 -13.13 -30.42
C LEU A 68 -1.35 -14.36 -31.22
N ARG A 69 -0.90 -15.41 -30.52
CA ARG A 69 -0.45 -16.65 -31.14
C ARG A 69 -1.59 -17.32 -31.89
N VAL A 70 -2.75 -17.49 -31.26
CA VAL A 70 -3.94 -18.08 -31.91
C VAL A 70 -4.35 -17.29 -33.14
N LEU A 71 -4.37 -15.95 -33.05
CA LEU A 71 -4.71 -15.08 -34.19
C LEU A 71 -3.71 -15.20 -35.34
N GLN A 72 -2.44 -15.51 -35.06
CA GLN A 72 -1.41 -15.67 -36.09
C GLN A 72 -1.30 -17.10 -36.62
N THR A 73 -1.58 -18.13 -35.81
CA THR A 73 -1.39 -19.52 -36.20
C THR A 73 -2.63 -20.16 -36.79
N GLU A 74 -3.82 -19.84 -36.27
CA GLU A 74 -5.08 -20.46 -36.71
C GLU A 74 -5.76 -19.65 -37.82
N LEU A 75 -5.48 -18.35 -37.91
CA LEU A 75 -6.13 -17.44 -38.85
C LEU A 75 -5.17 -17.00 -39.95
N HIS A 76 -5.03 -17.82 -40.98
CA HIS A 76 -4.25 -17.52 -42.20
C HIS A 76 -4.77 -16.29 -42.97
N ALA A 77 -5.95 -15.76 -42.61
CA ALA A 77 -6.51 -14.54 -43.19
C ALA A 77 -5.66 -13.28 -42.91
N PHE A 78 -4.75 -13.33 -41.92
CA PHE A 78 -3.87 -12.23 -41.56
C PHE A 78 -2.47 -12.33 -42.18
N ASP A 79 -2.25 -13.24 -43.13
CA ASP A 79 -0.96 -13.37 -43.80
C ASP A 79 -0.68 -12.23 -44.80
N GLY A 80 0.60 -11.94 -45.02
CA GLY A 80 1.04 -10.92 -45.97
C GLY A 80 0.74 -9.48 -45.52
N ALA A 81 -0.02 -8.73 -46.34
CA ALA A 81 -0.28 -7.30 -46.12
C ALA A 81 -1.15 -7.00 -44.89
N TRP A 82 -1.84 -8.00 -44.33
CA TRP A 82 -2.71 -7.88 -43.15
C TRP A 82 -2.05 -8.35 -41.84
N SER A 83 -0.76 -8.65 -41.87
CA SER A 83 0.01 -9.14 -40.70
C SER A 83 0.07 -8.17 -39.53
N TRP A 84 -0.22 -6.88 -39.74
CA TRP A 84 -0.32 -5.87 -38.68
C TRP A 84 -1.61 -5.99 -37.85
N ALA A 85 -2.69 -6.55 -38.42
CA ALA A 85 -4.01 -6.56 -37.80
C ALA A 85 -4.07 -7.36 -36.48
N PRO A 86 -3.44 -8.55 -36.35
CA PRO A 86 -3.37 -9.28 -35.07
C PRO A 86 -2.77 -8.44 -33.94
N TYR A 87 -1.73 -7.66 -34.22
CA TYR A 87 -1.09 -6.79 -33.23
C TYR A 87 -2.02 -5.66 -32.79
N LEU A 88 -2.77 -5.06 -33.73
CA LEU A 88 -3.73 -4.01 -33.42
C LEU A 88 -4.91 -4.53 -32.58
N ILE A 89 -5.41 -5.74 -32.87
CA ILE A 89 -6.46 -6.39 -32.07
C ILE A 89 -5.97 -6.63 -30.64
N VAL A 90 -4.77 -7.19 -30.48
CA VAL A 90 -4.19 -7.46 -29.15
C VAL A 90 -3.89 -6.16 -28.40
N PHE A 91 -3.49 -5.10 -29.11
CA PHE A 91 -3.32 -3.77 -28.52
C PHE A 91 -4.63 -3.19 -27.98
N ILE A 92 -5.72 -3.26 -28.75
CA ILE A 92 -7.05 -2.83 -28.29
C ILE A 92 -7.50 -3.68 -27.09
N LEU A 93 -7.27 -4.99 -27.13
CA LEU A 93 -7.57 -5.88 -26.01
C LEU A 93 -6.80 -5.49 -24.75
N CYS A 94 -5.50 -5.15 -24.88
CA CYS A 94 -4.66 -4.66 -23.79
C CYS A 94 -5.22 -3.36 -23.17
N LEU A 95 -5.62 -2.41 -24.02
CA LEU A 95 -6.24 -1.15 -23.56
C LEU A 95 -7.58 -1.42 -22.86
N GLY A 96 -8.41 -2.30 -23.41
CA GLY A 96 -9.67 -2.71 -22.80
C GLY A 96 -9.48 -3.33 -21.42
N LEU A 97 -8.53 -4.26 -21.27
CA LEU A 97 -8.21 -4.88 -19.99
C LEU A 97 -7.62 -3.87 -18.99
N SER A 98 -6.79 -2.93 -19.46
CA SER A 98 -6.26 -1.84 -18.64
C SER A 98 -7.38 -0.92 -18.14
N PHE A 99 -8.32 -0.57 -19.01
CA PHE A 99 -9.50 0.22 -18.65
C PHE A 99 -10.40 -0.52 -17.66
N VAL A 100 -10.62 -1.83 -17.86
CA VAL A 100 -11.36 -2.66 -16.92
C VAL A 100 -10.66 -2.68 -15.56
N SER A 101 -9.34 -2.88 -15.53
CA SER A 101 -8.55 -2.85 -14.29
C SER A 101 -8.71 -1.50 -13.58
N TRP A 102 -8.61 -0.39 -14.31
CA TRP A 102 -8.87 0.95 -13.79
C TRP A 102 -10.29 1.10 -13.23
N SER A 103 -11.31 0.62 -13.94
CA SER A 103 -12.72 0.71 -13.53
C SER A 103 -13.02 -0.03 -12.23
N ARG A 104 -12.21 -1.05 -11.87
CA ARG A 104 -12.37 -1.83 -10.64
C ARG A 104 -11.80 -1.14 -9.42
N VAL A 105 -10.97 -0.11 -9.60
CA VAL A 105 -10.54 0.76 -8.50
C VAL A 105 -11.73 1.63 -8.09
N LYS A 106 -12.54 1.13 -7.16
CA LYS A 106 -13.68 1.87 -6.61
C LYS A 106 -13.16 3.12 -5.91
N LYS A 107 -13.69 4.29 -6.26
CA LYS A 107 -13.46 5.55 -5.52
C LYS A 107 -13.87 5.32 -4.07
N ALA A 108 -12.94 5.54 -3.13
CA ALA A 108 -13.20 5.39 -1.71
C ALA A 108 -14.40 6.26 -1.30
N THR A 109 -15.41 5.64 -0.69
CA THR A 109 -16.59 6.32 -0.16
C THR A 109 -16.21 7.09 1.11
N LEU A 110 -15.53 8.23 0.94
CA LEU A 110 -15.41 9.25 1.99
C LEU A 110 -16.70 10.07 1.97
N GLY A 111 -17.68 9.67 2.80
CA GLY A 111 -18.92 10.43 3.01
C GLY A 111 -20.19 9.60 3.18
N LYS A 112 -20.19 8.55 4.00
CA LYS A 112 -21.42 8.06 4.63
C LYS A 112 -21.22 8.05 6.13
N GLU A 113 -21.68 9.11 6.77
CA GLU A 113 -21.85 9.14 8.22
C GLU A 113 -22.90 8.07 8.60
N PRO A 114 -22.67 7.29 9.68
CA PRO A 114 -23.65 6.36 10.20
C PRO A 114 -24.80 7.14 10.87
N THR A 115 -26.02 6.96 10.38
CA THR A 115 -27.24 7.16 11.16
C THR A 115 -27.46 5.99 12.12
#